data_AF-A0A949HMK2-F1
#
_entry.id   AF-A0A949HMK2-F1
#
_cell.length_a   1.000
_cell.length_b   1.000
_cell.length_c   1.000
_cell.angle_alpha   90.00
_cell.angle_beta   90.00
_cell.angle_gamma   90.00
#
_symmetry.space_group_name_H-M   'P 1'
#
loop_
_entity.id
_entity.type
_entity.pdbx_description
1 polymer ?
#
loop_
_entity_poly.entity_id
_entity_poly.type
_entity_poly.pdbx_seq_one_letter_code
_entity_poly.pdbx_strand_id
1 'polypeptide(L)'
;MKLNGRLEFLGLLTGCAVSTEKGKTDLMAEIESLLARLNGKQVSQEFKDGRGYKIFSDDTTDEKLKHESVPEYRLALLVGPTGGVNIYAYLELSLMALNGRSVNAEITDTSFEIAGDPSEKVHGVHFTDGNSCAVSEETRESVCKMGKPGCCIFLAYSPEGFACQKFNSPIARVILERHAEGRMRASRIGNCAILGRKEKAIEA
;
A
#
# COMPACT_ATOMS: atom_id res chain seq x y z
N MET A 1 -16.04 -6.16 -10.98
CA MET A 1 -16.38 -5.46 -9.72
C MET A 1 -15.71 -4.09 -9.69
N LYS A 2 -16.42 -3.07 -9.22
CA LYS A 2 -15.87 -1.73 -8.94
C LYS A 2 -16.15 -1.36 -7.48
N LEU A 3 -15.13 -0.87 -6.78
CA LEU A 3 -15.20 -0.45 -5.38
C LEU A 3 -14.65 0.96 -5.25
N ASN A 4 -15.41 1.84 -4.61
CA ASN A 4 -14.94 3.14 -4.15
C ASN A 4 -15.16 3.19 -2.64
N GLY A 5 -14.09 3.40 -1.88
CA GLY A 5 -14.16 3.40 -0.43
C GLY A 5 -12.81 3.61 0.24
N ARG A 6 -12.77 3.48 1.56
CA ARG A 6 -11.54 3.66 2.34
C ARG A 6 -10.76 2.36 2.45
N LEU A 7 -9.50 2.38 2.04
CA LEU A 7 -8.60 1.24 2.12
C LEU A 7 -8.09 1.04 3.56
N GLU A 8 -8.16 -0.19 4.05
CA GLU A 8 -7.46 -0.67 5.23
C GLU A 8 -6.60 -1.87 4.83
N PHE A 9 -5.29 -1.68 4.90
CA PHE A 9 -4.30 -2.73 4.65
C PHE A 9 -3.54 -3.04 5.95
N LEU A 10 -3.56 -4.29 6.38
CA LEU A 10 -2.89 -4.77 7.60
C LEU A 10 -1.73 -5.73 7.31
N GLY A 11 -1.59 -6.17 6.07
CA GLY A 11 -0.59 -7.15 5.64
C GLY A 11 -1.19 -8.11 4.61
N LEU A 12 -0.33 -8.70 3.77
CA LEU A 12 -0.78 -9.63 2.72
C LEU A 12 -1.49 -10.86 3.28
N LEU A 13 -1.05 -11.35 4.45
CA LEU A 13 -1.66 -12.49 5.15
C LEU A 13 -2.66 -12.05 6.23
N THR A 14 -2.59 -10.80 6.67
CA THR A 14 -3.34 -10.29 7.82
C THR A 14 -4.67 -9.68 7.44
N GLY A 15 -4.74 -9.04 6.26
CA GLY A 15 -5.98 -8.50 5.73
C GLY A 15 -5.79 -7.26 4.86
N CYS A 16 -6.63 -7.16 3.83
CA CYS A 16 -6.79 -5.96 3.01
C CYS A 16 -8.27 -5.80 2.71
N ALA A 17 -8.83 -4.65 3.05
CA ALA A 17 -10.24 -4.42 2.85
C ALA A 17 -10.55 -3.00 2.41
N VAL A 18 -11.64 -2.85 1.66
CA VAL A 18 -12.20 -1.56 1.29
C VAL A 18 -13.53 -1.39 2.00
N SER A 19 -13.64 -0.35 2.82
CA SER A 19 -14.87 0.01 3.52
C SER A 19 -15.66 1.04 2.71
N THR A 20 -16.92 0.72 2.43
CA THR A 20 -17.88 1.55 1.70
C THR A 20 -19.11 1.80 2.57
N GLU A 21 -20.04 2.65 2.12
CA GLU A 21 -21.35 2.81 2.77
C GLU A 21 -22.16 1.51 2.82
N LYS A 22 -21.91 0.58 1.89
CA LYS A 22 -22.62 -0.70 1.78
C LYS A 22 -21.98 -1.82 2.62
N GLY A 23 -20.83 -1.56 3.24
CA GLY A 23 -20.09 -2.54 4.02
C GLY A 23 -18.62 -2.65 3.63
N LYS A 24 -17.96 -3.68 4.18
CA LYS A 24 -16.53 -3.95 4.03
C LYS A 24 -16.32 -5.13 3.09
N THR A 25 -15.50 -4.95 2.06
CA THR A 25 -15.10 -6.01 1.12
C THR A 25 -13.66 -6.43 1.38
N ASP A 26 -13.41 -7.73 1.52
CA ASP A 26 -12.05 -8.29 1.55
C ASP A 26 -11.44 -8.22 0.15
N LEU A 27 -10.53 -7.28 -0.03
CA LEU A 27 -9.88 -7.05 -1.32
C LEU A 27 -8.81 -8.11 -1.60
N MET A 28 -8.16 -8.68 -0.58
CA MET A 28 -7.16 -9.72 -0.80
C MET A 28 -7.80 -10.97 -1.39
N ALA A 29 -8.96 -11.41 -0.90
CA ALA A 29 -9.65 -12.58 -1.43
C ALA A 29 -9.96 -12.46 -2.92
N GLU A 30 -10.36 -11.27 -3.35
CA GLU A 30 -10.66 -10.97 -4.75
C GLU A 30 -9.41 -10.93 -5.63
N ILE A 31 -8.31 -10.38 -5.11
CA ILE A 31 -7.00 -10.39 -5.78
C ILE A 31 -6.49 -11.83 -5.93
N GLU A 32 -6.55 -12.66 -4.88
CA GLU A 32 -6.14 -14.08 -4.96
C GLU A 32 -6.95 -14.84 -6.00
N SER A 33 -8.26 -14.62 -6.02
CA SER A 33 -9.17 -15.22 -7.00
C SER A 33 -8.79 -14.84 -8.44
N LEU A 34 -8.42 -13.58 -8.68
CA LEU A 34 -7.90 -13.15 -9.98
C LEU A 34 -6.56 -13.81 -10.32
N LEU A 35 -5.59 -13.78 -9.40
CA LEU A 35 -4.26 -14.34 -9.64
C LEU A 35 -4.32 -15.84 -9.95
N ALA A 36 -5.20 -16.58 -9.28
CA ALA A 36 -5.45 -17.98 -9.58
C ALA A 36 -5.98 -18.19 -11.01
N ARG A 37 -6.89 -17.33 -11.49
CA ARG A 37 -7.40 -17.36 -12.88
C ARG A 37 -6.35 -16.96 -13.91
N LEU A 38 -5.41 -16.10 -13.54
CA LEU A 38 -4.33 -15.63 -14.39
C LEU A 38 -3.11 -16.56 -14.38
N ASN A 39 -3.06 -17.54 -13.48
CA ASN A 39 -1.92 -18.43 -13.34
C ASN A 39 -1.59 -19.15 -14.67
N GLY A 40 -0.31 -19.10 -15.06
CA GLY A 40 0.22 -19.62 -16.32
C GLY A 40 -0.03 -18.73 -17.55
N LYS A 41 -0.79 -17.63 -17.44
CA LYS A 41 -1.07 -16.70 -18.55
C LYS A 41 -0.02 -15.61 -18.66
N GLN A 42 0.05 -14.98 -19.83
CA GLN A 42 0.88 -13.80 -20.06
C GLN A 42 0.25 -12.59 -19.36
N VAL A 43 1.03 -11.92 -18.52
CA VAL A 43 0.55 -10.89 -17.60
C VAL A 43 1.60 -9.81 -17.45
N SER A 44 1.16 -8.56 -17.46
CA SER A 44 1.97 -7.38 -17.17
C SER A 44 1.48 -6.69 -15.89
N GLN A 45 2.36 -5.89 -15.28
CA GLN A 45 2.00 -5.02 -14.16
C GLN A 45 2.46 -3.58 -14.38
N GLU A 46 1.70 -2.64 -13.84
CA GLU A 46 2.07 -1.23 -13.75
C GLU A 46 2.14 -0.80 -12.28
N PHE A 47 3.28 -0.25 -11.88
CA PHE A 47 3.47 0.35 -10.56
C PHE A 47 3.56 1.87 -10.70
N LYS A 48 2.66 2.61 -10.03
CA LYS A 48 2.58 4.08 -10.13
C LYS A 48 3.21 4.77 -8.92
N ASP A 49 4.37 4.29 -8.46
CA ASP A 49 5.14 4.82 -7.31
C ASP A 49 4.28 5.03 -6.04
N GLY A 50 3.50 4.01 -5.67
CA GLY A 50 2.63 4.06 -4.49
C GLY A 50 1.34 4.89 -4.67
N ARG A 51 1.10 5.49 -5.85
CA ARG A 51 -0.17 6.14 -6.18
C ARG A 51 -1.22 5.17 -6.71
N GLY A 52 -0.78 4.00 -7.14
CA GLY A 52 -1.63 2.95 -7.67
C GLY A 52 -0.85 1.73 -8.11
N TYR A 53 -1.59 0.68 -8.42
CA TYR A 53 -1.09 -0.59 -8.89
C TYR A 53 -2.07 -1.18 -9.90
N LYS A 54 -1.54 -1.82 -10.94
CA LYS A 54 -2.35 -2.58 -11.89
C LYS A 54 -1.65 -3.87 -12.28
N ILE A 55 -2.42 -4.93 -12.42
CA ILE A 55 -2.02 -6.19 -13.03
C ILE A 55 -3.08 -6.60 -14.05
N PHE A 56 -2.67 -7.08 -15.22
CA PHE A 56 -3.59 -7.37 -16.32
C PHE A 56 -3.02 -8.41 -17.28
N SER A 57 -3.90 -9.17 -17.94
CA SER A 57 -3.53 -10.04 -19.06
C SER A 57 -2.94 -9.22 -20.20
N ASP A 58 -1.80 -9.67 -20.72
CA ASP A 58 -1.06 -9.01 -21.78
C ASP A 58 -0.44 -10.05 -22.70
N ASP A 59 -1.04 -10.30 -23.85
CA ASP A 59 -0.58 -11.33 -24.79
C ASP A 59 0.73 -10.94 -25.51
N THR A 60 1.23 -9.71 -25.29
CA THR A 60 2.45 -9.19 -25.94
C THR A 60 3.72 -9.41 -25.12
N THR A 61 3.62 -9.75 -23.84
CA THR A 61 4.78 -10.02 -22.97
C THR A 61 5.19 -11.49 -22.99
N ASP A 62 6.49 -11.77 -22.89
CA ASP A 62 7.00 -13.15 -22.69
C ASP A 62 6.91 -13.60 -21.21
N GLU A 63 6.46 -12.72 -20.31
CA GLU A 63 6.32 -13.01 -18.89
C GLU A 63 5.02 -13.77 -18.60
N LYS A 64 5.12 -14.87 -17.85
CA LYS A 64 3.95 -15.63 -17.37
C LYS A 64 3.80 -15.52 -15.87
N LEU A 65 2.55 -15.43 -15.42
CA LEU A 65 2.25 -15.47 -13.99
C LEU A 65 2.48 -16.89 -13.45
N LYS A 66 3.29 -17.00 -12.40
CA LYS A 66 3.32 -18.15 -11.48
C LYS A 66 2.71 -17.72 -10.16
N HIS A 67 1.54 -18.27 -9.84
CA HIS A 67 0.81 -18.02 -8.59
C HIS A 67 0.66 -19.28 -7.76
N GLU A 68 0.88 -19.13 -6.46
CA GLU A 68 0.70 -20.16 -5.45
C GLU A 68 0.27 -19.50 -4.14
N SER A 69 -0.80 -20.03 -3.53
CA SER A 69 -1.40 -19.45 -2.32
C SER A 69 -1.78 -20.57 -1.37
N VAL A 70 -1.12 -20.61 -0.22
CA VAL A 70 -1.40 -21.53 0.89
C VAL A 70 -1.55 -20.70 2.17
N PRO A 71 -2.11 -21.25 3.27
CA PRO A 71 -2.35 -20.47 4.50
C PRO A 71 -1.10 -19.75 5.04
N GLU A 72 0.08 -20.35 4.87
CA GLU A 72 1.35 -19.88 5.43
C GLU A 72 2.10 -18.91 4.53
N TYR A 73 1.89 -18.96 3.21
CA TYR A 73 2.55 -18.05 2.27
C TYR A 73 1.75 -17.80 1.00
N ARG A 74 2.06 -16.65 0.38
CA ARG A 74 1.55 -16.27 -0.94
C ARG A 74 2.72 -15.96 -1.86
N LEU A 75 2.67 -16.50 -3.06
CA LEU A 75 3.66 -16.28 -4.11
C LEU A 75 2.96 -15.87 -5.39
N ALA A 76 3.37 -14.75 -5.95
CA ALA A 76 2.95 -14.28 -7.27
C ALA A 76 4.19 -13.71 -7.97
N LEU A 77 4.66 -14.43 -8.99
CA LEU A 77 5.86 -14.08 -9.74
C LEU A 77 5.49 -13.94 -11.22
N LEU A 78 5.84 -12.83 -11.84
CA LEU A 78 5.98 -12.78 -13.30
C LEU A 78 7.31 -13.43 -13.64
N VAL A 79 7.30 -14.49 -14.45
CA VAL A 79 8.49 -15.23 -14.83
C VAL A 79 8.69 -15.08 -16.33
N GLY A 80 9.80 -14.46 -16.73
CA GLY A 80 10.18 -14.26 -18.12
C GLY A 80 11.58 -14.80 -18.43
N PRO A 81 12.07 -14.62 -19.66
CA PRO A 81 13.37 -15.14 -20.10
C PRO A 81 14.57 -14.61 -19.30
N THR A 82 14.46 -13.41 -18.74
CA THR A 82 15.55 -12.68 -18.08
C THR A 82 15.50 -12.73 -16.55
N GLY A 83 14.45 -13.32 -15.97
CA GLY A 83 14.30 -13.41 -14.52
C GLY A 83 12.84 -13.43 -14.06
N GLY A 84 12.62 -13.09 -12.80
CA GLY A 84 11.30 -13.03 -12.21
C GLY A 84 11.04 -11.77 -11.39
N VAL A 85 9.81 -11.27 -11.45
CA VAL A 85 9.36 -10.08 -10.71
C VAL A 85 8.29 -10.46 -9.70
N ASN A 86 8.47 -10.10 -8.43
CA ASN A 86 7.52 -10.40 -7.36
C ASN A 86 6.37 -9.39 -7.33
N ILE A 87 5.19 -9.81 -7.78
CA ILE A 87 3.95 -9.01 -7.82
C ILE A 87 3.57 -8.50 -6.44
N TYR A 88 3.61 -9.38 -5.43
CA TYR A 88 3.21 -9.01 -4.07
C TYR A 88 4.10 -7.91 -3.49
N ALA A 89 5.38 -7.84 -3.85
CA ALA A 89 6.25 -6.77 -3.37
C ALA A 89 5.76 -5.38 -3.84
N TYR A 90 5.40 -5.23 -5.11
CA TYR A 90 4.91 -3.96 -5.65
C TYR A 90 3.48 -3.66 -5.23
N LEU A 91 2.62 -4.68 -5.20
CA LEU A 91 1.26 -4.55 -4.71
C LEU A 91 1.25 -4.08 -3.25
N GLU A 92 2.05 -4.71 -2.39
CA GLU A 92 2.12 -4.35 -0.97
C GLU A 92 2.63 -2.93 -0.76
N LEU A 93 3.65 -2.50 -1.51
CA LEU A 93 4.12 -1.10 -1.49
C LEU A 93 3.00 -0.12 -1.84
N SER A 94 2.21 -0.42 -2.88
CA SER A 94 1.05 0.39 -3.26
C SER A 94 -0.04 0.37 -2.20
N LEU A 95 -0.39 -0.79 -1.63
CA LEU A 95 -1.40 -0.88 -0.58
C LEU A 95 -0.99 -0.15 0.69
N MET A 96 0.28 -0.23 1.10
CA MET A 96 0.81 0.55 2.23
C MET A 96 0.75 2.06 1.95
N ALA A 97 1.15 2.50 0.76
CA ALA A 97 1.12 3.91 0.39
C ALA A 97 -0.32 4.47 0.31
N LEU A 98 -1.25 3.67 -0.22
CA LEU A 98 -2.67 4.01 -0.30
C LEU A 98 -3.43 3.82 1.02
N ASN A 99 -2.82 3.19 2.02
CA ASN A 99 -3.53 2.80 3.23
C ASN A 99 -4.18 3.98 3.94
N GLY A 100 -5.42 3.80 4.40
CA GLY A 100 -6.23 4.83 5.01
C GLY A 100 -6.78 5.87 4.04
N ARG A 101 -6.44 5.87 2.75
CA ARG A 101 -6.99 6.78 1.73
C ARG A 101 -8.33 6.26 1.20
N SER A 102 -9.10 7.17 0.61
CA SER A 102 -10.15 6.79 -0.33
C SER A 102 -9.49 6.27 -1.61
N VAL A 103 -9.96 5.12 -2.11
CA VAL A 103 -9.41 4.44 -3.28
C VAL A 103 -10.52 4.09 -4.26
N ASN A 104 -10.15 4.03 -5.53
CA ASN A 104 -10.91 3.39 -6.60
C ASN A 104 -10.22 2.07 -6.92
N ALA A 105 -10.91 0.96 -6.73
CA ALA A 105 -10.45 -0.38 -7.12
C ALA A 105 -11.39 -0.98 -8.16
N GLU A 106 -10.81 -1.55 -9.21
CA GLU A 106 -11.52 -2.25 -10.27
C GLU A 106 -10.91 -3.64 -10.46
N ILE A 107 -11.77 -4.65 -10.45
CA ILE A 107 -11.40 -6.05 -10.69
C ILE A 107 -12.27 -6.57 -11.82
N THR A 108 -11.66 -7.10 -12.87
CA THR A 108 -12.33 -7.76 -13.98
C THR A 108 -11.91 -9.23 -14.03
N ASP A 109 -12.30 -9.94 -15.08
CA ASP A 109 -11.86 -11.32 -15.29
C ASP A 109 -10.36 -11.40 -15.64
N THR A 110 -9.79 -10.31 -16.15
CA THR A 110 -8.43 -10.26 -16.70
C THR A 110 -7.54 -9.19 -16.05
N SER A 111 -8.05 -8.40 -15.10
CA SER A 111 -7.28 -7.31 -14.50
C SER A 111 -7.70 -6.96 -13.08
N PHE A 112 -6.76 -6.37 -12.35
CA PHE A 112 -6.98 -5.64 -11.11
C PHE A 112 -6.25 -4.31 -11.19
N GLU A 113 -6.93 -3.22 -10.85
CA GLU A 113 -6.36 -1.89 -10.68
C GLU A 113 -6.83 -1.29 -9.34
N ILE A 114 -5.92 -0.60 -8.66
CA ILE A 114 -6.24 0.24 -7.50
C ILE A 114 -5.48 1.56 -7.60
N ALA A 115 -6.16 2.67 -7.33
CA ALA A 115 -5.57 4.00 -7.25
C ALA A 115 -6.23 4.83 -6.14
N GLY A 116 -5.49 5.81 -5.61
CA GLY A 116 -6.07 6.79 -4.69
C GLY A 116 -7.11 7.66 -5.41
N ASP A 117 -8.19 8.02 -4.71
CA ASP A 117 -9.18 8.96 -5.24
C ASP A 117 -8.51 10.34 -5.46
N PRO A 118 -8.50 10.86 -6.71
CA PRO A 118 -7.85 12.13 -7.01
C PRO A 118 -8.58 13.33 -6.37
N SER A 119 -9.83 13.17 -5.94
CA SER A 119 -10.59 14.21 -5.25
C SER A 119 -10.28 14.29 -3.74
N GLU A 120 -9.68 13.25 -3.15
CA GLU A 120 -9.33 13.25 -1.73
C GLU A 120 -8.16 14.22 -1.47
N LYS A 121 -8.43 15.30 -0.74
CA LYS A 121 -7.38 16.17 -0.22
C LYS A 121 -6.68 15.49 0.95
N VAL A 122 -5.40 15.21 0.80
CA VAL A 122 -4.56 14.54 1.81
C VAL A 122 -3.33 15.37 2.14
N HIS A 123 -2.80 15.20 3.36
CA HIS A 123 -1.54 15.82 3.72
C HIS A 123 -0.39 15.12 3.00
N GLY A 124 0.43 15.90 2.31
CA GLY A 124 1.64 15.42 1.65
C GLY A 124 2.83 15.39 2.60
N VAL A 125 3.63 14.34 2.52
CA VAL A 125 4.90 14.23 3.26
C VAL A 125 6.06 14.01 2.29
N HIS A 126 7.27 14.36 2.71
CA HIS A 126 8.50 14.12 1.94
C HIS A 126 9.40 13.13 2.66
N PHE A 127 10.12 12.32 1.89
CA PHE A 127 11.18 11.48 2.45
C PHE A 127 12.27 12.33 3.11
N THR A 128 12.86 11.78 4.17
CA THR A 128 14.15 12.22 4.70
C THR A 128 15.29 11.58 3.89
N ASP A 129 16.53 11.65 4.37
CA ASP A 129 17.66 10.98 3.72
C ASP A 129 17.49 9.43 3.68
N GLY A 130 16.54 8.87 4.46
CA GLY A 130 16.11 7.46 4.41
C GLY A 130 14.70 7.23 3.85
N ASN A 131 14.08 6.12 4.24
CA ASN A 131 12.71 5.75 3.81
C ASN A 131 11.62 6.28 4.76
N SER A 132 12.01 6.99 5.82
CA SER A 132 11.08 7.69 6.71
C SER A 132 10.67 9.02 6.08
N CYS A 133 9.56 9.59 6.53
CA CYS A 133 9.10 10.91 6.09
C CYS A 133 9.16 11.94 7.21
N ALA A 134 9.54 13.16 6.87
CA ALA A 134 9.60 14.28 7.82
C ALA A 134 8.21 14.63 8.34
N VAL A 135 8.11 14.94 9.64
CA VAL A 135 6.87 15.38 10.28
C VAL A 135 7.16 16.62 11.13
N SER A 136 6.57 17.76 10.76
CA SER A 136 6.68 18.98 11.56
C SER A 136 5.89 18.86 12.88
N GLU A 137 6.12 19.78 13.81
CA GLU A 137 5.30 19.89 15.02
C GLU A 137 3.81 20.09 14.71
N GLU A 138 3.50 21.00 13.79
CA GLU A 138 2.13 21.22 13.33
C GLU A 138 1.48 19.94 12.78
N THR A 139 2.20 19.18 11.93
CA THR A 139 1.70 17.92 11.38
C THR A 139 1.50 16.87 12.48
N ARG A 140 2.38 16.79 13.48
CA ARG A 140 2.23 15.84 14.60
C ARG A 140 0.90 16.05 15.33
N GLU A 141 0.54 17.29 15.60
CA GLU A 141 -0.63 17.64 16.38
C GLU A 141 -1.92 17.59 15.57
N SER A 142 -1.92 18.22 14.39
CA SER A 142 -3.13 18.40 13.57
C SER A 142 -3.45 17.17 12.72
N VAL A 143 -2.42 16.61 12.06
CA VAL A 143 -2.59 15.49 11.13
C VAL A 143 -2.42 14.16 11.83
N CYS A 144 -1.36 13.97 12.61
CA CYS A 144 -1.08 12.69 13.28
C CYS A 144 -1.85 12.51 14.59
N LYS A 145 -2.40 13.59 15.19
CA LYS A 145 -3.16 13.58 16.45
C LYS A 145 -2.35 13.02 17.63
N MET A 146 -1.07 13.38 17.72
CA MET A 146 -0.19 12.95 18.81
C MET A 146 -0.83 13.28 20.18
N GLY A 147 -0.85 12.31 21.09
CA GLY A 147 -1.42 12.47 22.43
C GLY A 147 -2.95 12.54 22.51
N LYS A 148 -3.67 12.40 21.38
CA LYS A 148 -5.13 12.49 21.30
C LYS A 148 -5.75 11.15 20.84
N PRO A 149 -7.05 10.91 21.10
CA PRO A 149 -7.78 9.81 20.48
C PRO A 149 -7.67 9.85 18.95
N GLY A 150 -7.42 8.70 18.34
CA GLY A 150 -7.16 8.60 16.90
C GLY A 150 -5.74 9.01 16.48
N CYS A 151 -4.76 8.93 17.39
CA CYS A 151 -3.35 9.04 17.05
C CYS A 151 -2.98 8.06 15.91
N CYS A 152 -2.16 8.55 14.97
CA CYS A 152 -1.71 7.78 13.81
C CYS A 152 -0.72 6.69 14.23
N ILE A 153 -0.93 5.45 13.78
CA ILE A 153 -0.03 4.32 14.08
C ILE A 153 1.37 4.49 13.47
N PHE A 154 1.49 5.27 12.40
CA PHE A 154 2.76 5.45 11.68
C PHE A 154 3.63 6.59 12.20
N LEU A 155 3.18 7.32 13.22
CA LEU A 155 4.02 8.33 13.87
C LEU A 155 4.97 7.63 14.85
N ALA A 156 6.27 7.64 14.56
CA ALA A 156 7.30 7.03 15.39
C ALA A 156 8.36 8.05 15.81
N TYR A 157 8.98 7.83 16.96
CA TYR A 157 10.13 8.59 17.42
C TYR A 157 11.42 7.93 16.90
N SER A 158 12.29 8.71 16.28
CA SER A 158 13.63 8.36 15.81
C SER A 158 14.67 9.27 16.50
N PRO A 159 15.98 9.00 16.35
CA PRO A 159 17.02 9.87 16.90
C PRO A 159 16.94 11.33 16.44
N GLU A 160 16.38 11.56 15.25
CA GLU A 160 16.21 12.89 14.64
C GLU A 160 14.88 13.56 15.03
N GLY A 161 14.13 12.94 15.94
CA GLY A 161 12.80 13.38 16.35
C GLY A 161 11.69 12.50 15.75
N PHE A 162 10.50 13.06 15.58
CA PHE A 162 9.38 12.27 15.07
C PHE A 162 9.37 12.18 13.56
N ALA A 163 9.06 10.99 13.05
CA ALA A 163 8.96 10.71 11.63
C ALA A 163 7.75 9.83 11.31
N CYS A 164 7.26 9.94 10.08
CA CYS A 164 6.20 9.09 9.55
C CYS A 164 6.82 7.87 8.88
N GLN A 165 6.42 6.68 9.35
CA GLN A 165 6.96 5.40 8.92
C GLN A 165 6.10 4.69 7.86
N LYS A 166 4.99 5.30 7.43
CA LYS A 166 4.03 4.70 6.48
C LYS A 166 4.69 4.22 5.18
N PHE A 167 5.67 4.97 4.68
CA PHE A 167 6.36 4.71 3.42
C PHE A 167 7.70 3.97 3.61
N ASN A 168 8.05 3.64 4.85
CA ASN A 168 9.21 2.83 5.19
C ASN A 168 8.78 1.36 5.28
N SER A 169 8.73 0.66 4.14
CA SER A 169 8.13 -0.68 4.02
C SER A 169 8.49 -1.65 5.17
N PRO A 170 9.77 -1.87 5.54
CA PRO A 170 10.10 -2.75 6.66
C PRO A 170 9.47 -2.34 7.99
N ILE A 171 9.51 -1.05 8.33
CA ILE A 171 8.96 -0.54 9.60
C ILE A 171 7.43 -0.49 9.56
N ALA A 172 6.86 -0.10 8.41
CA ALA A 172 5.42 -0.09 8.19
C ALA A 172 4.81 -1.48 8.39
N ARG A 173 5.44 -2.55 7.88
CA ARG A 173 4.99 -3.93 8.12
C ARG A 173 4.90 -4.26 9.60
N VAL A 174 5.95 -3.97 10.37
CA VAL A 174 5.97 -4.23 11.82
C VAL A 174 4.90 -3.42 12.56
N ILE A 175 4.66 -2.17 12.15
CA ILE A 175 3.60 -1.33 12.73
C ILE A 175 2.23 -1.91 12.42
N LEU A 176 1.99 -2.30 11.17
CA LEU A 176 0.71 -2.89 10.73
C LEU A 176 0.41 -4.21 11.43
N GLU A 177 1.41 -5.07 11.57
CA GLU A 177 1.31 -6.33 12.30
C GLU A 177 0.90 -6.07 13.76
N ARG A 178 1.63 -5.22 14.47
CA ARG A 178 1.31 -4.86 15.86
C ARG A 178 -0.08 -4.23 16.00
N HIS A 179 -0.49 -3.42 15.02
CA HIS A 179 -1.82 -2.83 14.99
C HIS A 179 -2.91 -3.89 14.83
N ALA A 180 -2.73 -4.84 13.90
CA ALA A 180 -3.65 -5.94 13.69
C ALA A 180 -3.76 -6.87 14.89
N GLU A 181 -2.66 -7.09 15.62
CA GLU A 181 -2.62 -7.88 16.86
C GLU A 181 -3.20 -7.13 18.09
N GLY A 182 -3.64 -5.87 17.93
CA GLY A 182 -4.14 -5.06 19.04
C GLY A 182 -3.07 -4.66 20.06
N ARG A 183 -1.78 -4.73 19.70
CA ARG A 183 -0.64 -4.39 20.56
C ARG A 183 -0.29 -2.89 20.55
N MET A 184 -1.14 -2.04 19.96
CA MET A 184 -0.94 -0.59 19.86
C MET A 184 -2.08 0.18 20.52
N ARG A 185 -1.74 1.24 21.26
CA ARG A 185 -2.72 2.22 21.77
C ARG A 185 -3.21 3.18 20.69
N ALA A 186 -2.34 3.50 19.73
CA ALA A 186 -2.72 4.24 18.53
C ALA A 186 -3.57 3.32 17.64
N SER A 187 -4.62 3.88 17.04
CA SER A 187 -5.64 3.09 16.33
C SER A 187 -5.93 3.57 14.91
N ARG A 188 -5.47 4.76 14.52
CA ARG A 188 -5.80 5.32 13.21
C ARG A 188 -4.69 5.06 12.20
N ILE A 189 -5.06 4.55 11.04
CA ILE A 189 -4.20 4.54 9.86
C ILE A 189 -4.30 5.90 9.15
N GLY A 190 -3.15 6.58 8.99
CA GLY A 190 -3.09 7.89 8.36
C GLY A 190 -3.24 7.85 6.83
N ASN A 191 -4.04 8.76 6.28
CA ASN A 191 -4.31 8.87 4.83
C ASN A 191 -3.30 9.75 4.06
N CYS A 192 -2.14 10.07 4.64
CA CYS A 192 -1.13 10.91 3.99
C CYS A 192 -0.65 10.32 2.65
N ALA A 193 -0.16 11.18 1.76
CA ALA A 193 0.48 10.81 0.49
C ALA A 193 1.96 11.21 0.47
N ILE A 194 2.77 10.45 -0.27
CA ILE A 194 4.18 10.75 -0.49
C ILE A 194 4.34 11.72 -1.66
N LEU A 195 5.11 12.79 -1.47
CA LEU A 195 5.42 13.81 -2.48
C LEU A 195 6.80 13.61 -3.13
N GLY A 196 7.48 12.51 -2.80
CA GLY A 196 8.83 12.22 -3.26
C GLY A 196 9.92 12.69 -2.29
N ARG A 197 11.16 12.67 -2.76
CA ARG A 197 12.30 13.23 -2.02
C ARG A 197 12.28 14.74 -2.15
N LYS A 198 12.63 15.46 -1.08
CA LYS A 198 12.89 16.89 -1.19
C LYS A 198 14.21 17.05 -1.95
N GLU A 199 14.20 17.76 -3.07
CA GLU A 199 15.45 18.12 -3.75
C GLU A 199 16.30 18.93 -2.76
N LYS A 200 17.51 18.46 -2.45
CA LYS A 200 18.51 19.30 -1.81
C LYS A 200 18.84 20.38 -2.84
N ALA A 201 18.71 21.65 -2.48
CA ALA A 201 19.22 22.73 -3.32
C ALA A 201 20.68 22.41 -3.63
N ILE A 202 21.02 22.27 -4.90
CA ILE A 202 22.40 22.16 -5.33
C ILE A 202 22.98 23.54 -5.06
N GLU A 203 23.68 23.71 -3.95
CA GLU A 203 24.53 24.88 -3.74
C GLU A 203 25.60 24.84 -4.84
N ALA A 204 25.50 25.82 -5.75
CA ALA A 204 26.45 26.02 -6.85
C ALA A 204 27.73 26.68 -6.36
#